data_AF-A0AAV9IZ32-F1
#
_entry.id   AF-A0AAV9IZ32-F1
#
_cell.length_a   1.000
_cell.length_b   1.000
_cell.length_c   1.000
_cell.angle_alpha   90.00
_cell.angle_beta   90.00
_cell.angle_gamma   90.00
#
_symmetry.space_group_name_H-M   'P 1'
#
loop_
_entity.id
_entity.type
_entity.pdbx_description
1 polymer ?
#
loop_
_entity_poly.entity_id
_entity_poly.type
_entity_poly.pdbx_seq_one_letter_code
_entity_poly.pdbx_strand_id
1 'polypeptide(L)'
;MGFIVPCGLSARRTVSSRAVQCRRPRTRPLHLCTSRRPTPNPAESPAPSPRATPSRPPVDTPTTPTPLAHPETVATPVDTATVLTNGASAAAPPLPTDHSLFESMTRRREAARREALTVVVVGASGDLARKKTLPALFSLYYHDLLPNDFTVVGFARSHLTPEAFRDTIQGSLTCRVIEGPECARKTELFLQRCFYVSGQYDDADAFRRLDRFIVEQGERERWRRGQITNRLYYLAVPPTVFLDAARGIAQSRTRTGGDSGWSRVVIEKPFGRDSASFAKLHADLSQYISEEQTFRIDHYLGKELVQNVLALRFANYLLEPLWNNQHIASIQITFKENFGVEGRAGYFDHFGIIRDIMQNHLLQMLALFTMEPPTSLHADDIYLEKVKVLRSMDVLQASDFVIGQYLGYLDEPGVATYSKTPTFAACRVNIRNRRWDGVPILVKAGKALDERLAEVRVTFKHVPGCIFRLPRTLPANELVVRVQPDEAIYLRIVSKSPGLTSRLEEARLNLFYRTAWEEAPDIPDAYERLLLDVIHGDKSLFIRSEELRVAWDKFTPALRQLEEGDEYRPVPYVRDGRGPAEADYLAARFGCMWGSDLDVGGKRRTEL
;
A
#
# COMPACT_ATOMS: atom_id res chain seq x y z
N MET A 1 -52.99 39.04 1.77
CA MET A 1 -54.06 38.24 1.15
C MET A 1 -53.57 36.80 1.17
N GLY A 2 -53.82 36.00 2.22
CA GLY A 2 -55.07 35.24 2.47
C GLY A 2 -55.10 34.04 1.53
N PHE A 3 -54.94 32.77 1.91
CA PHE A 3 -55.68 31.92 2.88
C PHE A 3 -54.71 30.85 3.46
N ILE A 4 -54.61 30.59 4.77
CA ILE A 4 -55.53 29.95 5.74
C ILE A 4 -55.64 28.41 5.58
N VAL A 5 -55.14 27.74 6.62
CA VAL A 5 -55.20 26.31 7.01
C VAL A 5 -56.63 25.92 7.44
N PRO A 6 -56.97 24.62 7.54
CA PRO A 6 -57.30 24.16 8.89
C PRO A 6 -56.77 22.77 9.26
N CYS A 7 -56.52 22.67 10.55
CA CYS A 7 -56.12 21.52 11.34
C CYS A 7 -57.38 20.82 11.91
N GLY A 8 -57.24 19.55 12.31
CA GLY A 8 -58.10 18.83 13.25
C GLY A 8 -58.67 17.52 12.69
N LEU A 9 -58.87 16.44 13.44
CA LEU A 9 -58.60 16.10 14.85
C LEU A 9 -59.03 14.61 15.01
N SER A 10 -58.29 13.85 15.84
CA SER A 10 -58.73 12.74 16.70
C SER A 10 -59.71 11.65 16.20
N ALA A 11 -59.32 10.37 16.27
CA ALA A 11 -59.90 9.40 17.22
C ALA A 11 -59.21 8.01 17.20
N ARG A 12 -59.00 7.49 18.42
CA ARG A 12 -58.53 6.14 18.78
C ARG A 12 -59.63 5.08 18.57
N ARG A 13 -59.22 3.82 18.31
CA ARG A 13 -59.83 2.54 18.75
C ARG A 13 -58.83 1.40 18.49
N THR A 14 -58.06 0.90 19.47
CA THR A 14 -58.34 -0.24 20.38
C THR A 14 -58.97 -1.49 19.74
N VAL A 15 -58.18 -2.56 19.58
CA VAL A 15 -58.52 -3.99 19.82
C VAL A 15 -57.19 -4.71 20.15
N SER A 16 -56.85 -4.89 21.42
CA SER A 16 -57.12 -6.07 22.27
C SER A 16 -56.35 -7.34 21.90
N SER A 17 -55.48 -7.69 22.84
CA SER A 17 -54.79 -8.94 23.12
C SER A 17 -55.60 -10.23 22.92
N ARG A 18 -54.94 -11.27 22.39
CA ARG A 18 -55.08 -12.64 22.88
C ARG A 18 -53.71 -13.25 23.11
N ALA A 19 -53.46 -13.57 24.37
CA ALA A 19 -52.32 -14.32 24.84
C ALA A 19 -52.39 -15.77 24.35
N VAL A 20 -51.28 -16.31 23.88
CA VAL A 20 -51.02 -17.75 23.84
C VAL A 20 -49.78 -18.00 24.69
N GLN A 21 -50.02 -18.59 25.86
CA GLN A 21 -49.01 -19.12 26.76
C GLN A 21 -48.26 -20.27 26.07
N CYS A 22 -46.95 -20.11 25.85
CA CYS A 22 -46.05 -21.24 25.70
C CYS A 22 -45.25 -21.43 26.98
N ARG A 23 -45.52 -22.57 27.64
CA ARG A 23 -45.00 -22.98 28.94
C ARG A 23 -43.50 -23.30 28.87
N ARG A 24 -42.77 -22.89 29.91
CA ARG A 24 -41.48 -23.49 30.31
C ARG A 24 -41.68 -24.97 30.66
N PRO A 25 -40.67 -25.83 30.47
CA PRO A 25 -40.49 -26.99 31.32
C PRO A 25 -39.24 -26.84 32.19
N ARG A 26 -39.44 -26.94 33.52
CA ARG A 26 -38.39 -27.19 34.52
C ARG A 26 -38.39 -28.70 34.85
N THR A 27 -37.26 -29.33 34.56
CA THR A 27 -36.48 -30.28 35.39
C THR A 27 -37.05 -31.60 35.96
N ARG A 28 -36.18 -32.62 35.84
CA ARG A 28 -35.89 -33.81 36.69
C ARG A 28 -36.47 -35.17 36.23
N PRO A 29 -35.94 -36.31 36.71
CA PRO A 29 -34.54 -36.81 36.59
C PRO A 29 -34.53 -38.31 36.20
N LEU A 30 -33.45 -38.87 35.65
CA LEU A 30 -33.29 -40.33 35.62
C LEU A 30 -31.85 -40.77 35.90
N HIS A 31 -31.78 -41.86 36.65
CA HIS A 31 -30.69 -42.37 37.47
C HIS A 31 -29.64 -43.20 36.71
N LEU A 32 -28.42 -43.14 37.26
CA LEU A 32 -27.37 -44.16 37.42
C LEU A 32 -27.65 -45.62 37.00
N CYS A 33 -26.67 -46.20 36.28
CA CYS A 33 -26.05 -47.53 36.55
C CYS A 33 -24.77 -47.64 35.67
N THR A 34 -23.55 -47.41 36.17
CA THR A 34 -22.59 -48.38 36.75
C THR A 34 -22.49 -49.75 36.05
N SER A 35 -21.37 -50.03 35.37
CA SER A 35 -20.41 -51.09 35.77
C SER A 35 -19.15 -51.18 34.87
N ARG A 36 -17.99 -51.00 35.52
CA ARG A 36 -16.75 -51.80 35.51
C ARG A 36 -16.01 -52.17 34.19
N ARG A 37 -14.77 -51.67 34.16
CA ARG A 37 -13.48 -52.26 33.68
C ARG A 37 -13.36 -53.80 33.84
N PRO A 38 -12.51 -54.49 33.04
CA PRO A 38 -11.07 -54.60 33.37
C PRO A 38 -10.09 -54.51 32.17
N THR A 39 -8.97 -53.83 32.40
CA THR A 39 -7.65 -54.06 31.76
C THR A 39 -7.04 -55.38 32.28
N PRO A 40 -6.10 -56.01 31.57
CA PRO A 40 -4.69 -55.63 31.74
C PRO A 40 -3.82 -55.67 30.45
N ASN A 41 -2.91 -54.69 30.35
CA ASN A 41 -1.62 -54.74 29.64
C ASN A 41 -0.73 -55.86 30.25
N PRO A 42 0.41 -56.30 29.67
CA PRO A 42 1.34 -55.52 28.84
C PRO A 42 2.04 -56.29 27.67
N ALA A 43 2.59 -55.56 26.70
CA ALA A 43 3.83 -55.95 26.00
C ALA A 43 4.41 -54.74 25.27
N GLU A 44 5.51 -54.23 25.81
CA GLU A 44 6.43 -53.29 25.19
C GLU A 44 7.21 -53.95 24.05
N SER A 45 7.58 -53.19 23.01
CA SER A 45 8.88 -53.31 22.31
C SER A 45 9.04 -52.23 21.23
N PRO A 46 10.28 -51.81 20.91
CA PRO A 46 10.66 -50.39 21.01
C PRO A 46 11.23 -49.77 19.72
N ALA A 47 11.45 -48.45 19.81
CA ALA A 47 12.23 -47.65 18.85
C ALA A 47 13.72 -48.05 18.82
N PRO A 48 14.44 -47.88 17.70
CA PRO A 48 15.89 -48.03 17.67
C PRO A 48 16.60 -46.68 17.77
N SER A 49 17.64 -46.61 18.60
CA SER A 49 18.74 -45.62 18.54
C SER A 49 20.01 -46.28 19.13
N PRO A 50 21.18 -45.64 18.99
CA PRO A 50 22.27 -45.97 18.07
C PRO A 50 23.28 -46.97 18.66
N ARG A 51 24.08 -47.63 17.81
CA ARG A 51 25.21 -48.46 18.26
C ARG A 51 26.54 -47.93 17.74
N ALA A 52 27.48 -47.80 18.67
CA ALA A 52 28.86 -47.39 18.46
C ALA A 52 29.72 -48.49 17.80
N THR A 53 30.83 -48.02 17.23
CA THR A 53 32.00 -48.67 16.58
C THR A 53 32.52 -49.98 17.15
N PRO A 54 33.29 -50.73 16.31
CA PRO A 54 34.60 -51.20 16.76
C PRO A 54 35.76 -51.00 15.75
N SER A 55 36.87 -50.50 16.30
CA SER A 55 38.30 -50.82 16.08
C SER A 55 38.83 -51.34 14.72
N ARG A 56 39.89 -50.66 14.28
CA ARG A 56 40.82 -50.91 13.17
C ARG A 56 41.94 -51.90 13.55
N PRO A 57 42.57 -52.62 12.59
CA PRO A 57 43.97 -53.07 12.71
C PRO A 57 44.90 -52.46 11.62
N PRO A 58 46.24 -52.58 11.77
CA PRO A 58 47.22 -51.59 11.31
C PRO A 58 47.98 -52.01 10.04
N VAL A 59 48.49 -51.04 9.25
CA VAL A 59 49.68 -51.21 8.37
C VAL A 59 50.39 -49.86 8.17
N ASP A 60 51.61 -49.81 8.71
CA ASP A 60 52.91 -49.24 8.28
C ASP A 60 53.06 -47.92 7.47
N THR A 61 53.84 -47.02 8.07
CA THR A 61 54.71 -45.95 7.51
C THR A 61 55.82 -46.49 6.60
N PRO A 62 56.61 -45.69 5.80
CA PRO A 62 57.03 -44.27 5.96
C PRO A 62 56.92 -43.44 4.65
N THR A 63 57.19 -42.12 4.52
CA THR A 63 58.37 -41.31 4.86
C THR A 63 58.09 -39.82 4.51
N THR A 64 58.61 -38.86 5.28
CA THR A 64 58.64 -37.39 5.06
C THR A 64 59.66 -36.99 3.94
N PRO A 65 59.70 -35.76 3.35
CA PRO A 65 59.92 -34.47 4.05
C PRO A 65 59.26 -33.16 3.50
N THR A 66 58.93 -32.26 4.44
CA THR A 66 59.18 -30.80 4.57
C THR A 66 58.39 -29.72 3.75
N PRO A 67 58.02 -28.56 4.39
CA PRO A 67 57.04 -27.57 3.89
C PRO A 67 57.59 -26.13 3.67
N LEU A 68 56.75 -25.23 3.13
CA LEU A 68 56.88 -23.75 3.15
C LEU A 68 55.45 -23.16 3.09
N ALA A 69 55.04 -22.03 3.67
CA ALA A 69 55.45 -21.17 4.80
C ALA A 69 54.29 -20.15 4.95
N HIS A 70 53.90 -19.79 6.19
CA HIS A 70 53.03 -18.64 6.50
C HIS A 70 53.86 -17.56 7.24
N PRO A 71 53.60 -16.25 7.07
CA PRO A 71 54.26 -15.24 7.87
C PRO A 71 53.41 -14.81 9.08
N GLU A 72 54.05 -14.78 10.25
CA GLU A 72 53.59 -14.13 11.47
C GLU A 72 54.23 -12.74 11.62
N THR A 73 53.45 -11.80 12.16
CA THR A 73 53.83 -10.44 12.56
C THR A 73 54.36 -10.42 14.01
N VAL A 74 55.45 -9.70 14.26
CA VAL A 74 55.98 -9.39 15.60
C VAL A 74 56.18 -7.87 15.74
N ALA A 75 55.90 -7.35 16.94
CA ALA A 75 55.90 -5.96 17.34
C ALA A 75 57.16 -5.53 18.13
N THR A 76 57.23 -4.21 18.40
CA THR A 76 57.97 -3.45 19.46
C THR A 76 59.27 -2.71 19.03
N PRO A 77 59.80 -1.75 19.83
CA PRO A 77 59.33 -0.35 19.99
C PRO A 77 60.49 0.70 19.98
N VAL A 78 60.25 2.01 19.80
CA VAL A 78 61.25 3.06 20.19
C VAL A 78 60.58 4.40 20.55
N ASP A 79 61.11 5.05 21.60
CA ASP A 79 60.89 6.42 22.07
C ASP A 79 62.30 7.07 22.20
N THR A 80 62.66 8.25 21.66
CA THR A 80 62.53 9.57 22.33
C THR A 80 63.17 10.72 21.48
N ALA A 81 62.55 11.91 21.55
CA ALA A 81 63.08 13.30 21.54
C ALA A 81 63.76 13.94 20.29
N THR A 82 63.21 15.01 19.70
CA THR A 82 63.36 16.47 20.07
C THR A 82 63.21 17.46 18.87
N VAL A 83 62.41 18.53 19.09
CA VAL A 83 62.37 19.93 18.51
C VAL A 83 62.12 20.22 17.00
N LEU A 84 61.00 20.91 16.68
CA LEU A 84 60.89 22.33 16.23
C LEU A 84 59.63 22.62 15.38
N THR A 85 58.77 23.48 15.93
CA THR A 85 57.97 24.55 15.29
C THR A 85 57.33 24.33 13.90
N ASN A 86 56.00 24.28 13.86
CA ASN A 86 55.17 25.29 13.18
C ASN A 86 53.68 25.07 13.47
N GLY A 87 53.06 26.06 14.09
CA GLY A 87 51.62 26.13 14.29
C GLY A 87 50.92 26.62 13.02
N ALA A 88 50.03 25.80 12.48
CA ALA A 88 48.95 26.22 11.61
C ALA A 88 47.71 25.41 11.98
N SER A 89 46.77 26.07 12.65
CA SER A 89 45.44 25.54 12.96
C SER A 89 44.70 25.24 11.65
N ALA A 90 44.61 23.97 11.26
CA ALA A 90 43.69 23.54 10.22
C ALA A 90 42.28 23.64 10.78
N ALA A 91 41.55 24.68 10.37
CA ALA A 91 40.13 24.83 10.67
C ALA A 91 39.36 23.62 10.13
N ALA A 92 38.49 23.05 10.97
CA ALA A 92 37.54 22.04 10.56
C ALA A 92 36.69 22.56 9.39
N PRO A 93 36.35 21.73 8.39
CA PRO A 93 35.48 22.15 7.30
C PRO A 93 34.14 22.61 7.87
N PRO A 94 33.55 23.71 7.37
CA PRO A 94 32.26 24.15 7.86
C PRO A 94 31.21 23.07 7.56
N LEU A 95 30.38 22.80 8.57
CA LEU A 95 29.18 21.98 8.42
C LEU A 95 28.34 22.52 7.24
N PRO A 96 27.76 21.66 6.39
CA PRO A 96 26.96 22.12 5.26
C PRO A 96 25.77 22.89 5.81
N THR A 97 25.77 24.20 5.58
CA THR A 97 24.66 25.09 5.90
C THR A 97 23.46 24.74 5.01
N ASP A 98 22.28 24.85 5.62
CA ASP A 98 20.96 24.43 5.16
C ASP A 98 20.42 25.24 3.96
N HIS A 99 21.26 25.45 2.94
CA HIS A 99 20.88 26.11 1.69
C HIS A 99 20.13 25.17 0.74
N SER A 100 20.09 23.86 1.00
CA SER A 100 19.55 22.85 0.09
C SER A 100 18.05 23.04 -0.22
N LEU A 101 17.21 23.31 0.77
CA LEU A 101 15.77 23.42 0.57
C LEU A 101 15.36 24.74 -0.09
N PHE A 102 15.91 25.86 0.38
CA PHE A 102 15.59 27.18 -0.17
C PHE A 102 16.17 27.38 -1.58
N GLU A 103 17.37 26.87 -1.83
CA GLU A 103 18.00 26.91 -3.15
C GLU A 103 17.35 25.90 -4.11
N SER A 104 16.87 24.74 -3.63
CA SER A 104 16.02 23.81 -4.39
C SER A 104 14.68 24.44 -4.76
N MET A 105 14.01 25.12 -3.83
CA MET A 105 12.77 25.86 -4.09
C MET A 105 12.96 27.02 -5.06
N THR A 106 14.08 27.74 -4.97
CA THR A 106 14.41 28.86 -5.86
C THR A 106 14.74 28.35 -7.27
N ARG A 107 15.57 27.30 -7.41
CA ARG A 107 15.83 26.63 -8.69
C ARG A 107 14.56 26.02 -9.30
N ARG A 108 13.67 25.43 -8.48
CA ARG A 108 12.36 24.91 -8.93
C ARG A 108 11.44 26.03 -9.42
N ARG A 109 11.42 27.19 -8.74
CA ARG A 109 10.67 28.38 -9.18
C ARG A 109 11.24 28.98 -10.48
N GLU A 110 12.55 28.95 -10.68
CA GLU A 110 13.19 29.40 -11.91
C GLU A 110 13.02 28.41 -13.08
N ALA A 111 13.09 27.11 -12.82
CA ALA A 111 12.77 26.07 -13.81
C ALA A 111 11.28 26.10 -14.21
N ALA A 112 10.36 26.27 -13.24
CA ALA A 112 8.93 26.45 -13.49
C ALA A 112 8.59 27.72 -14.29
N ARG A 113 9.53 28.69 -14.38
CA ARG A 113 9.42 29.88 -15.25
C ARG A 113 9.92 29.65 -16.67
N ARG A 114 10.70 28.58 -16.93
CA ARG A 114 11.28 28.24 -18.24
C ARG A 114 10.70 26.98 -18.87
N GLU A 115 9.83 26.28 -18.15
CA GLU A 115 9.18 25.04 -18.59
C GLU A 115 7.67 25.22 -18.67
N ALA A 116 7.07 24.68 -19.73
CA ALA A 116 5.64 24.55 -19.89
C ALA A 116 5.22 23.09 -19.80
N LEU A 117 3.98 22.84 -19.38
CA LEU A 117 3.46 21.49 -19.18
C LEU A 117 2.12 21.28 -19.89
N THR A 118 2.06 20.31 -20.79
CA THR A 118 0.80 19.79 -21.33
C THR A 118 0.45 18.48 -20.63
N VAL A 119 -0.68 18.44 -19.94
CA VAL A 119 -1.23 17.22 -19.33
C VAL A 119 -2.37 16.69 -20.20
N VAL A 120 -2.18 15.53 -20.80
CA VAL A 120 -3.17 14.85 -21.64
C VAL A 120 -3.84 13.76 -20.82
N VAL A 121 -5.15 13.87 -20.58
CA VAL A 121 -5.93 12.84 -19.88
C VAL A 121 -6.65 11.98 -20.92
N VAL A 122 -6.06 10.83 -21.24
CA VAL A 122 -6.67 9.83 -22.11
C VAL A 122 -7.75 9.10 -21.31
N GLY A 123 -8.98 9.04 -21.82
CA GLY A 123 -10.13 8.58 -21.04
C GLY A 123 -10.80 9.68 -20.20
N ALA A 124 -10.64 10.95 -20.58
CA ALA A 124 -11.14 12.10 -19.81
C ALA A 124 -12.65 12.11 -19.51
N SER A 125 -13.47 11.40 -20.29
CA SER A 125 -14.91 11.27 -20.03
C SER A 125 -15.26 10.20 -18.97
N GLY A 126 -14.26 9.47 -18.45
CA GLY A 126 -14.43 8.38 -17.51
C GLY A 126 -14.48 8.81 -16.04
N ASP A 127 -14.96 7.89 -15.20
CA ASP A 127 -15.15 8.12 -13.76
C ASP A 127 -13.85 8.45 -13.02
N LEU A 128 -12.75 7.76 -13.33
CA LEU A 128 -11.45 8.02 -12.68
C LEU A 128 -10.95 9.44 -12.98
N ALA A 129 -11.04 9.88 -14.24
CA ALA A 129 -10.63 11.20 -14.64
C ALA A 129 -11.42 12.29 -13.90
N ARG A 130 -12.74 12.15 -13.86
CA ARG A 130 -13.66 13.11 -13.22
C ARG A 130 -13.53 13.11 -11.69
N LYS A 131 -13.43 11.95 -11.05
CA LYS A 131 -13.46 11.86 -9.58
C LYS A 131 -12.09 12.01 -8.92
N LYS A 132 -10.99 11.76 -9.64
CA LYS A 132 -9.63 11.73 -9.08
C LYS A 132 -8.62 12.56 -9.87
N THR A 133 -8.38 12.27 -11.14
CA THR A 133 -7.26 12.86 -11.89
C THR A 133 -7.41 14.38 -12.09
N LEU A 134 -8.55 14.85 -12.58
CA LEU A 134 -8.79 16.27 -12.84
C LEU A 134 -8.94 17.09 -11.56
N PRO A 135 -9.65 16.62 -10.51
CA PRO A 135 -9.64 17.28 -9.20
C PRO A 135 -8.24 17.39 -8.61
N ALA A 136 -7.39 16.36 -8.77
CA ALA A 136 -6.01 16.40 -8.28
C ALA A 136 -5.16 17.45 -9.04
N LEU A 137 -5.27 17.53 -10.36
CA LEU A 137 -4.62 18.59 -11.15
C LEU A 137 -5.10 19.99 -10.75
N PHE A 138 -6.39 20.15 -10.47
CA PHE A 138 -6.94 21.40 -9.96
C PHE A 138 -6.38 21.74 -8.59
N SER A 139 -6.28 20.79 -7.67
CA SER A 139 -5.66 21.00 -6.36
C SER A 139 -4.20 21.49 -6.50
N LEU A 140 -3.40 20.83 -7.35
CA LEU A 140 -2.03 21.26 -7.62
C LEU A 140 -1.97 22.67 -8.21
N TYR A 141 -2.89 23.03 -9.11
CA TYR A 141 -3.00 24.39 -9.61
C TYR A 141 -3.40 25.39 -8.51
N TYR A 142 -4.37 25.01 -7.69
CA TYR A 142 -4.89 25.84 -6.60
C TYR A 142 -3.80 26.19 -5.58
N HIS A 143 -2.87 25.27 -5.34
CA HIS A 143 -1.70 25.45 -4.48
C HIS A 143 -0.46 26.00 -5.20
N ASP A 144 -0.59 26.44 -6.46
CA ASP A 144 0.48 26.99 -7.29
C ASP A 144 1.69 26.03 -7.42
N LEU A 145 1.41 24.72 -7.46
CA LEU A 145 2.38 23.63 -7.61
C LEU A 145 2.54 23.14 -9.07
N LEU A 146 1.71 23.63 -10.00
CA LEU A 146 1.92 23.43 -11.43
C LEU A 146 2.81 24.55 -12.02
N PRO A 147 3.54 24.28 -13.12
CA PRO A 147 4.21 25.34 -13.88
C PRO A 147 3.22 26.43 -14.31
N ASN A 148 3.69 27.69 -14.39
CA ASN A 148 2.82 28.82 -14.75
C ASN A 148 2.14 28.63 -16.11
N ASP A 149 2.90 28.09 -17.07
CA ASP A 149 2.43 27.77 -18.41
C ASP A 149 2.03 26.29 -18.49
N PHE A 150 0.80 25.98 -18.10
CA PHE A 150 0.25 24.64 -18.24
C PHE A 150 -1.03 24.59 -19.06
N THR A 151 -1.33 23.41 -19.59
CA THR A 151 -2.52 23.13 -20.40
C THR A 151 -3.01 21.72 -20.10
N VAL A 152 -4.32 21.55 -19.95
CA VAL A 152 -4.96 20.23 -19.75
C VAL A 152 -5.78 19.88 -20.98
N VAL A 153 -5.53 18.72 -21.57
CA VAL A 153 -6.24 18.24 -22.76
C VAL A 153 -6.90 16.90 -22.46
N GLY A 154 -8.23 16.87 -22.43
CA GLY A 154 -8.99 15.63 -22.38
C GLY A 154 -9.02 14.96 -23.75
N PHE A 155 -8.84 13.63 -23.79
CA PHE A 155 -8.96 12.83 -25.01
C PHE A 155 -9.81 11.59 -24.78
N ALA A 156 -10.95 11.47 -25.44
CA ALA A 156 -11.79 10.27 -25.37
C ALA A 156 -12.70 10.09 -26.59
N ARG A 157 -13.34 8.92 -26.66
CA ARG A 157 -14.26 8.52 -27.75
C ARG A 157 -15.53 9.36 -27.80
N SER A 158 -15.98 9.85 -26.64
CA SER A 158 -17.20 10.65 -26.53
C SER A 158 -17.07 11.95 -27.31
N HIS A 159 -18.08 12.29 -28.10
CA HIS A 159 -18.15 13.58 -28.77
C HIS A 159 -18.67 14.63 -27.80
N LEU A 160 -17.75 15.38 -27.18
CA LEU A 160 -18.04 16.51 -26.31
C LEU A 160 -17.50 17.79 -26.94
N THR A 161 -18.26 18.87 -26.82
CA THR A 161 -17.72 20.21 -27.07
C THR A 161 -16.78 20.60 -25.92
N PRO A 162 -15.84 21.54 -26.12
CA PRO A 162 -15.00 22.06 -25.05
C PRO A 162 -15.81 22.59 -23.86
N GLU A 163 -16.96 23.23 -24.11
CA GLU A 163 -17.86 23.78 -23.10
C GLU A 163 -18.49 22.66 -22.26
N ALA A 164 -19.08 21.66 -22.92
CA ALA A 164 -19.67 20.50 -22.23
C ALA A 164 -18.63 19.74 -21.40
N PHE A 165 -17.39 19.65 -21.88
CA PHE A 165 -16.29 19.06 -21.11
C PHE A 165 -16.00 19.87 -19.85
N ARG A 166 -15.88 21.21 -19.94
CA ARG A 166 -15.66 22.10 -18.79
C ARG A 166 -16.79 22.00 -17.77
N ASP A 167 -18.04 21.99 -18.22
CA ASP A 167 -19.21 21.85 -17.34
C ASP A 167 -19.19 20.51 -16.58
N THR A 168 -18.80 19.44 -17.25
CA THR A 168 -18.71 18.09 -16.65
C THR A 168 -17.67 18.02 -15.54
N ILE A 169 -16.55 18.73 -15.71
CA ILE A 169 -15.43 18.69 -14.75
C ILE A 169 -15.63 19.70 -13.62
N GLN A 170 -16.27 20.85 -13.88
CA GLN A 170 -16.46 21.92 -12.89
C GLN A 170 -17.11 21.41 -11.60
N GLY A 171 -18.15 20.58 -11.70
CA GLY A 171 -18.84 20.02 -10.52
C GLY A 171 -18.00 19.03 -9.69
N SER A 172 -16.83 18.62 -10.17
CA SER A 172 -15.90 17.76 -9.44
C SER A 172 -14.72 18.52 -8.82
N LEU A 173 -14.55 19.80 -9.14
CA LEU A 173 -13.47 20.63 -8.63
C LEU A 173 -13.87 21.19 -7.26
N THR A 174 -13.12 20.83 -6.21
CA THR A 174 -13.38 21.27 -4.84
C THR A 174 -12.18 22.07 -4.33
N CYS A 175 -12.41 23.28 -3.84
CA CYS A 175 -11.40 24.07 -3.14
C CYS A 175 -11.38 23.63 -1.67
N ARG A 176 -10.57 22.61 -1.34
CA ARG A 176 -10.59 21.99 -0.01
C ARG A 176 -10.20 22.94 1.13
N VAL A 177 -9.33 23.91 0.84
CA VAL A 177 -8.68 24.73 1.88
C VAL A 177 -9.40 26.06 2.19
N ILE A 178 -9.97 26.75 1.20
CA ILE A 178 -10.70 28.01 1.41
C ILE A 178 -11.86 28.12 0.41
N GLU A 179 -13.10 28.01 0.89
CA GLU A 179 -14.29 28.37 0.12
C GLU A 179 -14.43 29.91 0.07
N GLY A 180 -14.69 30.47 -1.12
CA GLY A 180 -14.85 31.92 -1.28
C GLY A 180 -14.62 32.43 -2.71
N PRO A 181 -14.60 33.76 -2.92
CA PRO A 181 -14.45 34.37 -4.26
C PRO A 181 -13.17 33.94 -5.00
N GLU A 182 -12.09 33.69 -4.26
CA GLU A 182 -10.81 33.26 -4.82
C GLU A 182 -10.88 31.84 -5.41
N CYS A 183 -11.65 30.95 -4.78
CA CYS A 183 -11.91 29.61 -5.30
C CYS A 183 -12.63 29.65 -6.65
N ALA A 184 -13.69 30.46 -6.77
CA ALA A 184 -14.44 30.61 -8.01
C ALA A 184 -13.53 31.15 -9.14
N ARG A 185 -12.71 32.15 -8.83
CA ARG A 185 -11.73 32.74 -9.76
C ARG A 185 -10.68 31.73 -10.23
N LYS A 186 -10.04 31.00 -9.31
CA LYS A 186 -9.06 29.96 -9.67
C LYS A 186 -9.72 28.82 -10.47
N THR A 187 -10.94 28.44 -10.13
CA THR A 187 -11.72 27.44 -10.89
C THR A 187 -11.92 27.89 -12.34
N GLU A 188 -12.41 29.11 -12.56
CA GLU A 188 -12.62 29.65 -13.91
C GLU A 188 -11.31 29.69 -14.71
N LEU A 189 -10.23 30.20 -14.11
CA LEU A 189 -8.92 30.26 -14.76
C LEU A 189 -8.34 28.87 -15.09
N PHE A 190 -8.59 27.87 -14.25
CA PHE A 190 -8.20 26.50 -14.53
C PHE A 190 -9.00 25.92 -15.71
N LEU A 191 -10.32 26.12 -15.73
CA LEU A 191 -11.20 25.64 -16.80
C LEU A 191 -10.86 26.26 -18.16
N GLN A 192 -10.43 27.53 -18.19
CA GLN A 192 -9.94 28.18 -19.42
C GLN A 192 -8.70 27.49 -20.02
N ARG A 193 -7.92 26.77 -19.21
CA ARG A 193 -6.76 25.97 -19.64
C ARG A 193 -7.11 24.51 -19.95
N CYS A 194 -8.38 24.14 -19.81
CA CYS A 194 -8.90 22.81 -20.13
C CYS A 194 -9.51 22.79 -21.53
N PHE A 195 -9.05 21.82 -22.32
CA PHE A 195 -9.49 21.57 -23.69
C PHE A 195 -9.88 20.11 -23.88
N TYR A 196 -10.57 19.81 -24.98
CA TYR A 196 -11.03 18.46 -25.28
C TYR A 196 -10.86 18.13 -26.76
N VAL A 197 -10.40 16.91 -27.05
CA VAL A 197 -10.28 16.35 -28.40
C VAL A 197 -10.97 14.99 -28.43
N SER A 198 -11.92 14.79 -29.35
CA SER A 198 -12.56 13.49 -29.53
C SER A 198 -11.77 12.60 -30.49
N GLY A 199 -11.63 11.31 -30.16
CA GLY A 199 -10.98 10.34 -31.02
C GLY A 199 -11.04 8.91 -30.50
N GLN A 200 -10.89 7.95 -31.41
CA GLN A 200 -10.76 6.53 -31.06
C GLN A 200 -9.33 6.24 -30.58
N TYR A 201 -9.17 5.25 -29.70
CA TYR A 201 -7.88 4.92 -29.09
C TYR A 201 -7.00 4.01 -29.96
N ASP A 202 -7.59 3.32 -30.94
CA ASP A 202 -6.94 2.48 -31.94
C ASP A 202 -6.70 3.21 -33.28
N ASP A 203 -7.17 4.46 -33.40
CA ASP A 203 -7.01 5.29 -34.59
C ASP A 203 -5.74 6.16 -34.51
N ALA A 204 -4.73 5.82 -35.30
CA ALA A 204 -3.49 6.59 -35.40
C ALA A 204 -3.73 8.04 -35.88
N ASP A 205 -4.73 8.28 -36.74
CA ASP A 205 -5.07 9.64 -37.17
C ASP A 205 -5.68 10.47 -36.05
N ALA A 206 -6.40 9.85 -35.11
CA ALA A 206 -6.90 10.53 -33.93
C ALA A 206 -5.77 11.07 -33.06
N PHE A 207 -4.72 10.27 -32.83
CA PHE A 207 -3.54 10.74 -32.09
C PHE A 207 -2.75 11.79 -32.87
N ARG A 208 -2.66 11.71 -34.20
CA ARG A 208 -2.09 12.79 -35.03
C ARG A 208 -2.87 14.11 -34.92
N ARG A 209 -4.21 14.04 -34.86
CA ARG A 209 -5.06 15.23 -34.63
C ARG A 209 -4.85 15.81 -33.22
N LEU A 210 -4.78 14.95 -32.21
CA LEU A 210 -4.48 15.35 -30.83
C LEU A 210 -3.11 16.05 -30.72
N ASP A 211 -2.07 15.45 -31.31
CA ASP A 211 -0.73 16.02 -31.29
C ASP A 211 -0.69 17.40 -31.97
N ARG A 212 -1.28 17.51 -33.18
CA ARG A 212 -1.40 18.78 -33.90
C ARG A 212 -2.12 19.84 -33.07
N PHE A 213 -3.23 19.48 -32.42
CA PHE A 213 -3.98 20.36 -31.56
C PHE A 213 -3.11 20.89 -30.40
N ILE A 214 -2.36 20.02 -29.72
CA ILE A 214 -1.45 20.41 -28.64
C ILE A 214 -0.40 21.43 -29.14
N VAL A 215 0.18 21.18 -30.32
CA VAL A 215 1.15 22.08 -30.93
C VAL A 215 0.55 23.45 -31.23
N GLU A 216 -0.65 23.47 -31.81
CA GLU A 216 -1.36 24.70 -32.19
C GLU A 216 -1.90 25.49 -30.98
N GLN A 217 -2.29 24.82 -29.89
CA GLN A 217 -2.85 25.47 -28.69
C GLN A 217 -1.83 26.16 -27.80
N GLY A 218 -0.53 25.98 -28.02
CA GLY A 218 0.45 26.76 -27.28
C GLY A 218 1.90 26.34 -27.41
N GLU A 219 2.19 25.06 -27.69
CA GLU A 219 3.59 24.62 -27.73
C GLU A 219 4.38 25.30 -28.85
N ARG A 220 3.79 25.51 -30.04
CA ARG A 220 4.46 26.21 -31.14
C ARG A 220 4.93 27.61 -30.75
N GLU A 221 4.11 28.35 -30.00
CA GLU A 221 4.45 29.70 -29.55
C GLU A 221 5.51 29.66 -28.45
N ARG A 222 5.42 28.68 -27.53
CA ARG A 222 6.40 28.49 -26.45
C ARG A 222 7.78 28.09 -27.00
N TRP A 223 7.84 27.25 -28.02
CA TRP A 223 9.09 26.91 -28.72
C TRP A 223 9.75 28.12 -29.36
N ARG A 224 8.98 29.02 -29.98
CA ARG A 224 9.51 30.30 -30.54
C ARG A 224 10.13 31.19 -29.47
N ARG A 225 9.66 31.10 -28.23
CA ARG A 225 10.21 31.80 -27.06
C ARG A 225 11.37 31.07 -26.40
N GLY A 226 11.80 29.94 -26.94
CA GLY A 226 12.87 29.10 -26.37
C GLY A 226 12.47 28.36 -25.10
N GLN A 227 11.17 28.21 -24.83
CA GLN A 227 10.66 27.51 -23.65
C GLN A 227 10.64 26.00 -23.88
N ILE A 228 11.01 25.24 -22.85
CA ILE A 228 10.96 23.77 -22.84
C ILE A 228 9.49 23.35 -22.66
N THR A 229 8.99 22.44 -23.49
CA THR A 229 7.60 21.93 -23.36
C THR A 229 7.60 20.47 -22.94
N ASN A 230 7.03 20.19 -21.78
CA ASN A 230 6.91 18.86 -21.21
C ASN A 230 5.51 18.30 -21.46
N ARG A 231 5.39 17.00 -21.72
CA ARG A 231 4.10 16.34 -21.93
C ARG A 231 3.89 15.17 -20.97
N LEU A 232 2.80 15.19 -20.21
CA LEU A 232 2.37 14.11 -19.34
C LEU A 232 1.12 13.48 -19.94
N TYR A 233 1.18 12.20 -20.31
CA TYR A 233 0.01 11.43 -20.76
C TYR A 233 -0.50 10.56 -19.62
N TYR A 234 -1.70 10.84 -19.13
CA TYR A 234 -2.36 10.05 -18.11
C TYR A 234 -3.37 9.10 -18.74
N LEU A 235 -3.13 7.79 -18.65
CA LEU A 235 -3.99 6.76 -19.23
C LEU A 235 -5.09 6.35 -18.23
N ALA A 236 -6.15 7.15 -18.14
CA ALA A 236 -7.38 6.84 -17.38
C ALA A 236 -8.33 5.94 -18.19
N VAL A 237 -7.80 4.85 -18.76
CA VAL A 237 -8.52 3.91 -19.63
C VAL A 237 -8.36 2.48 -19.14
N PRO A 238 -9.24 1.54 -19.56
CA PRO A 238 -9.08 0.13 -19.24
C PRO A 238 -7.76 -0.45 -19.80
N PRO A 239 -7.21 -1.52 -19.19
CA PRO A 239 -5.97 -2.14 -19.63
C PRO A 239 -5.94 -2.60 -21.08
N THR A 240 -7.09 -2.98 -21.63
CA THR A 240 -7.25 -3.40 -23.03
C THR A 240 -6.88 -2.31 -24.02
N VAL A 241 -6.86 -1.05 -23.58
CA VAL A 241 -6.60 0.14 -24.41
C VAL A 241 -5.16 0.65 -24.24
N PHE A 242 -4.40 0.20 -23.23
CA PHE A 242 -3.06 0.73 -22.95
C PHE A 242 -2.11 0.63 -24.13
N LEU A 243 -2.11 -0.50 -24.83
CA LEU A 243 -1.22 -0.73 -25.95
C LEU A 243 -1.52 0.20 -27.12
N ASP A 244 -2.79 0.31 -27.50
CA ASP A 244 -3.22 1.16 -28.62
C ASP A 244 -2.95 2.63 -28.31
N ALA A 245 -3.25 3.07 -27.09
CA ALA A 245 -2.94 4.43 -26.64
C ALA A 245 -1.43 4.71 -26.63
N ALA A 246 -0.60 3.79 -26.11
CA ALA A 246 0.85 3.95 -26.11
C ALA A 246 1.43 4.00 -27.52
N ARG A 247 0.94 3.13 -28.43
CA ARG A 247 1.31 3.13 -29.85
C ARG A 247 0.93 4.46 -30.51
N GLY A 248 -0.30 4.92 -30.31
CA GLY A 248 -0.79 6.19 -30.83
C GLY A 248 0.06 7.38 -30.36
N ILE A 249 0.32 7.47 -29.05
CA ILE A 249 1.16 8.50 -28.44
C ILE A 249 2.60 8.47 -28.98
N ALA A 250 3.17 7.29 -29.21
CA ALA A 250 4.54 7.16 -29.70
C ALA A 250 4.66 7.56 -31.18
N GLN A 251 3.69 7.18 -32.01
CA GLN A 251 3.71 7.39 -33.45
C GLN A 251 3.23 8.77 -33.90
N SER A 252 2.48 9.48 -33.06
CA SER A 252 1.93 10.80 -33.41
C SER A 252 2.85 11.97 -33.08
N ARG A 253 3.98 11.76 -32.40
CA ARG A 253 4.81 12.86 -31.90
C ARG A 253 5.41 13.66 -33.06
N THR A 254 5.01 14.92 -33.21
CA THR A 254 5.64 15.82 -34.18
C THR A 254 6.89 16.52 -33.66
N ARG A 255 7.34 16.22 -32.43
CA ARG A 255 8.56 16.82 -31.86
C ARG A 255 9.78 16.41 -32.70
N THR A 256 10.49 17.40 -33.23
CA THR A 256 11.72 17.24 -34.00
C THR A 256 12.94 17.66 -33.16
N GLY A 257 14.16 17.37 -33.64
CA GLY A 257 15.43 17.48 -32.90
C GLY A 257 15.88 18.87 -32.40
N GLY A 258 14.97 19.84 -32.25
CA GLY A 258 15.16 21.11 -31.52
C GLY A 258 14.14 21.34 -30.38
N ASP A 259 13.14 20.46 -30.22
CA ASP A 259 12.00 20.65 -29.30
C ASP A 259 12.29 20.01 -27.93
N SER A 260 12.97 20.74 -27.05
CA SER A 260 13.42 20.26 -25.73
C SER A 260 12.27 20.00 -24.75
N GLY A 261 12.37 18.92 -23.98
CA GLY A 261 11.45 18.56 -22.89
C GLY A 261 11.10 17.07 -22.84
N TRP A 262 10.58 16.62 -21.71
CA TRP A 262 10.29 15.20 -21.47
C TRP A 262 8.87 14.80 -21.92
N SER A 263 8.67 13.50 -22.07
CA SER A 263 7.34 12.91 -22.23
C SER A 263 7.20 11.74 -21.26
N ARG A 264 6.22 11.81 -20.36
CA ARG A 264 5.98 10.79 -19.33
C ARG A 264 4.58 10.22 -19.49
N VAL A 265 4.43 8.93 -19.20
CA VAL A 265 3.18 8.19 -19.36
C VAL A 265 2.82 7.55 -18.04
N VAL A 266 1.65 7.92 -17.52
CA VAL A 266 1.09 7.38 -16.28
C VAL A 266 0.10 6.29 -16.63
N ILE A 267 0.26 5.11 -16.02
CA ILE A 267 -0.55 3.92 -16.27
C ILE A 267 -1.13 3.43 -14.95
N GLU A 268 -2.42 3.07 -14.98
CA GLU A 268 -3.15 2.54 -13.83
C GLU A 268 -3.19 1.02 -13.78
N LYS A 269 -3.44 0.48 -12.59
CA LYS A 269 -3.67 -0.95 -12.41
C LYS A 269 -4.97 -1.37 -13.12
N PRO A 270 -5.11 -2.65 -13.55
CA PRO A 270 -4.21 -3.79 -13.35
C PRO A 270 -3.06 -3.91 -14.37
N PHE A 271 -1.89 -4.33 -13.88
CA PHE A 271 -0.70 -4.61 -14.69
C PHE A 271 -0.58 -6.12 -14.98
N GLY A 272 -1.50 -6.63 -15.78
CA GLY A 272 -1.68 -8.08 -15.96
C GLY A 272 -2.46 -8.74 -14.81
N ARG A 273 -2.58 -10.07 -14.87
CA ARG A 273 -3.27 -10.90 -13.86
C ARG A 273 -2.40 -12.03 -13.29
N ASP A 274 -1.22 -12.24 -13.86
CA ASP A 274 -0.24 -13.23 -13.49
C ASP A 274 1.10 -12.86 -14.15
N SER A 275 2.17 -13.63 -13.86
CA SER A 275 3.50 -13.41 -14.43
C SER A 275 3.49 -13.40 -15.97
N ALA A 276 2.70 -14.26 -16.61
CA ALA A 276 2.70 -14.42 -18.07
C ALA A 276 2.03 -13.24 -18.79
N SER A 277 0.83 -12.86 -18.34
CA SER A 277 0.09 -11.70 -18.85
C SER A 277 0.80 -10.39 -18.56
N PHE A 278 1.46 -10.25 -17.41
CA PHE A 278 2.30 -9.09 -17.13
C PHE A 278 3.52 -9.04 -18.06
N ALA A 279 4.25 -10.16 -18.24
CA ALA A 279 5.41 -10.20 -19.12
C ALA A 279 5.03 -9.82 -20.57
N LYS A 280 3.88 -10.31 -21.05
CA LYS A 280 3.34 -9.93 -22.36
C LYS A 280 3.02 -8.43 -22.42
N LEU A 281 2.26 -7.91 -21.45
CA LEU A 281 1.90 -6.49 -21.40
C LEU A 281 3.16 -5.61 -21.37
N HIS A 282 4.16 -5.99 -20.58
CA HIS A 282 5.42 -5.26 -20.48
C HIS A 282 6.18 -5.24 -21.81
N ALA A 283 6.34 -6.41 -22.45
CA ALA A 283 7.04 -6.53 -23.73
C ALA A 283 6.35 -5.75 -24.85
N ASP A 284 5.01 -5.76 -24.87
CA ASP A 284 4.22 -5.02 -25.86
C ASP A 284 4.33 -3.49 -25.64
N LEU A 285 4.24 -3.02 -24.38
CA LEU A 285 4.37 -1.59 -24.06
C LEU A 285 5.80 -1.06 -24.25
N SER A 286 6.82 -1.85 -23.94
CA SER A 286 8.23 -1.42 -24.02
C SER A 286 8.69 -1.07 -25.44
N GLN A 287 7.93 -1.49 -26.46
CA GLN A 287 8.16 -1.12 -27.85
C GLN A 287 7.84 0.35 -28.15
N TYR A 288 7.00 0.99 -27.33
CA TYR A 288 6.48 2.34 -27.58
C TYR A 288 6.86 3.35 -26.50
N ILE A 289 7.02 2.90 -25.25
CA ILE A 289 7.35 3.74 -24.10
C ILE A 289 8.48 3.10 -23.29
N SER A 290 9.50 3.89 -22.96
CA SER A 290 10.62 3.39 -22.15
C SER A 290 10.24 3.29 -20.67
N GLU A 291 11.01 2.52 -19.91
CA GLU A 291 10.83 2.44 -18.46
C GLU A 291 11.04 3.80 -17.79
N GLU A 292 11.96 4.64 -18.29
CA GLU A 292 12.19 6.01 -17.82
C GLU A 292 10.96 6.90 -18.02
N GLN A 293 10.22 6.71 -19.12
CA GLN A 293 9.00 7.47 -19.38
C GLN A 293 7.78 6.95 -18.60
N THR A 294 7.82 5.71 -18.12
CA THR A 294 6.65 5.04 -17.55
C THR A 294 6.53 5.27 -16.04
N PHE A 295 5.32 5.61 -15.60
CA PHE A 295 4.93 5.82 -14.20
C PHE A 295 3.71 4.95 -13.88
N ARG A 296 3.94 3.82 -13.20
CA ARG A 296 2.86 2.87 -12.85
C ARG A 296 2.31 3.23 -11.48
N ILE A 297 1.03 3.60 -11.44
CA ILE A 297 0.38 4.01 -10.20
C ILE A 297 0.02 2.80 -9.35
N ASP A 298 0.45 2.88 -8.10
CA ASP A 298 -0.25 2.30 -6.96
C ASP A 298 -0.58 3.44 -5.99
N HIS A 299 -1.84 3.81 -5.93
CA HIS A 299 -2.28 4.96 -5.14
C HIS A 299 -2.06 4.79 -3.62
N TYR A 300 -1.79 3.58 -3.11
CA TYR A 300 -1.42 3.42 -1.71
C TYR A 300 -0.04 4.01 -1.40
N LEU A 301 0.89 3.99 -2.36
CA LEU A 301 2.20 4.63 -2.20
C LEU A 301 2.09 6.16 -2.07
N GLY A 302 1.05 6.76 -2.63
CA GLY A 302 0.76 8.20 -2.48
C GLY A 302 0.13 8.58 -1.14
N LYS A 303 -0.21 7.63 -0.26
CA LYS A 303 -0.81 7.95 1.04
C LYS A 303 0.26 8.44 2.02
N GLU A 304 -0.07 9.49 2.76
CA GLU A 304 0.83 10.18 3.69
C GLU A 304 1.55 9.23 4.65
N LEU A 305 0.81 8.32 5.29
CA LEU A 305 1.35 7.43 6.30
C LEU A 305 2.20 6.29 5.71
N VAL A 306 1.99 5.96 4.43
CA VAL A 306 2.85 5.02 3.70
C VAL A 306 4.19 5.68 3.36
N GLN A 307 4.19 6.96 3.01
CA GLN A 307 5.42 7.73 2.79
C GLN A 307 6.19 7.93 4.10
N ASN A 308 5.49 8.20 5.21
CA ASN A 308 6.13 8.44 6.50
C ASN A 308 6.87 7.23 7.07
N VAL A 309 6.66 6.02 6.53
CA VAL A 309 7.38 4.80 6.95
C VAL A 309 8.90 4.98 6.84
N LEU A 310 9.39 5.65 5.80
CA LEU A 310 10.83 5.86 5.62
C LEU A 310 11.41 6.75 6.71
N ALA A 311 10.73 7.87 7.02
CA ALA A 311 11.13 8.76 8.10
C ALA A 311 11.04 8.05 9.46
N LEU A 312 9.95 7.34 9.71
CA LEU A 312 9.75 6.57 10.95
C LEU A 312 10.89 5.58 11.19
N ARG A 313 11.32 4.85 10.15
CA ARG A 313 12.35 3.81 10.26
C ARG A 313 13.78 4.35 10.27
N PHE A 314 14.08 5.34 9.44
CA PHE A 314 15.47 5.72 9.15
C PHE A 314 15.88 7.09 9.69
N ALA A 315 14.95 7.89 10.19
CA ALA A 315 15.25 9.16 10.87
C ALA A 315 15.20 9.07 12.41
N ASN A 316 14.83 7.91 12.96
CA ASN A 316 14.60 7.75 14.39
C ASN A 316 15.56 6.73 15.01
N TYR A 317 16.58 7.22 15.72
CA TYR A 317 17.55 6.37 16.45
C TYR A 317 16.89 5.45 17.48
N LEU A 318 15.73 5.86 18.03
CA LEU A 318 14.96 5.03 18.95
C LEU A 318 14.40 3.76 18.29
N LEU A 319 14.02 3.83 17.01
CA LEU A 319 13.28 2.75 16.33
C LEU A 319 14.17 1.86 15.48
N GLU A 320 15.23 2.41 14.86
CA GLU A 320 16.10 1.64 13.96
C GLU A 320 16.68 0.37 14.62
N PRO A 321 17.24 0.40 15.85
CA PRO A 321 17.82 -0.79 16.48
C PRO A 321 16.78 -1.86 16.81
N LEU A 322 15.52 -1.46 16.98
CA LEU A 322 14.40 -2.35 17.28
C LEU A 322 13.83 -3.01 16.01
N TRP A 323 14.27 -2.61 14.82
CA TRP A 323 13.64 -2.99 13.55
C TRP A 323 14.17 -4.31 12.97
N ASN A 324 14.17 -5.38 13.77
CA ASN A 324 14.69 -6.70 13.37
C ASN A 324 14.07 -7.84 14.21
N ASN A 325 14.34 -9.07 13.80
CA ASN A 325 13.88 -10.31 14.44
C ASN A 325 14.33 -10.51 15.89
N GLN A 326 15.28 -9.73 16.42
CA GLN A 326 15.66 -9.83 17.83
C GLN A 326 14.60 -9.17 18.72
N HIS A 327 13.94 -8.11 18.23
CA HIS A 327 13.02 -7.29 18.99
C HIS A 327 11.57 -7.43 18.51
N ILE A 328 11.34 -7.68 17.23
CA ILE A 328 10.01 -7.85 16.64
C ILE A 328 9.56 -9.30 16.77
N ALA A 329 8.34 -9.50 17.28
CA ALA A 329 7.68 -10.79 17.41
C ALA A 329 6.81 -11.10 16.19
N SER A 330 6.10 -10.12 15.63
CA SER A 330 5.29 -10.29 14.41
C SER A 330 5.01 -8.96 13.72
N ILE A 331 4.67 -9.05 12.43
CA ILE A 331 4.15 -7.92 11.65
C ILE A 331 2.78 -8.32 11.08
N GLN A 332 1.80 -7.42 11.17
CA GLN A 332 0.48 -7.62 10.59
C GLN A 332 0.16 -6.47 9.65
N ILE A 333 -0.27 -6.79 8.44
CA ILE A 333 -0.72 -5.82 7.44
C ILE A 333 -2.19 -6.14 7.13
N THR A 334 -3.07 -5.20 7.43
CA THR A 334 -4.52 -5.40 7.35
C THR A 334 -5.15 -4.39 6.41
N PHE A 335 -6.03 -4.86 5.53
CA PHE A 335 -6.96 -4.05 4.76
C PHE A 335 -8.38 -4.59 4.92
N LYS A 336 -9.32 -3.72 5.26
CA LYS A 336 -10.73 -4.02 5.45
C LYS A 336 -11.56 -2.96 4.76
N GLU A 337 -12.59 -3.39 4.04
CA GLU A 337 -13.66 -2.55 3.54
C GLU A 337 -14.99 -3.02 4.12
N ASN A 338 -15.79 -2.08 4.61
CA ASN A 338 -17.13 -2.33 5.13
C ASN A 338 -18.22 -2.34 4.06
N PHE A 339 -17.85 -2.30 2.78
CA PHE A 339 -18.76 -2.42 1.65
C PHE A 339 -18.35 -3.59 0.76
N GLY A 340 -19.30 -4.08 -0.04
CA GLY A 340 -19.11 -5.20 -0.96
C GLY A 340 -18.43 -4.79 -2.26
N VAL A 341 -18.87 -5.34 -3.39
CA VAL A 341 -18.32 -5.05 -4.73
C VAL A 341 -19.02 -3.91 -5.47
N GLU A 342 -20.10 -3.35 -4.90
CA GLU A 342 -20.77 -2.10 -5.31
C GLU A 342 -20.90 -1.90 -6.84
N GLY A 343 -21.63 -2.79 -7.51
CA GLY A 343 -21.90 -2.67 -8.95
C GLY A 343 -20.71 -3.00 -9.87
N ARG A 344 -19.55 -3.37 -9.31
CA ARG A 344 -18.37 -3.85 -10.06
C ARG A 344 -18.16 -5.36 -9.94
N ALA A 345 -19.20 -6.10 -9.54
CA ALA A 345 -19.12 -7.52 -9.25
C ALA A 345 -18.56 -8.33 -10.42
N GLY A 346 -19.11 -8.15 -11.62
CA GLY A 346 -18.62 -8.85 -12.82
C GLY A 346 -17.15 -8.56 -13.15
N TYR A 347 -16.65 -7.35 -12.90
CA TYR A 347 -15.20 -7.06 -13.04
C TYR A 347 -14.40 -7.73 -11.92
N PHE A 348 -14.82 -7.58 -10.67
CA PHE A 348 -14.14 -8.15 -9.50
C PHE A 348 -14.03 -9.67 -9.56
N ASP A 349 -15.03 -10.34 -10.13
CA ASP A 349 -15.08 -11.81 -10.27
C ASP A 349 -13.94 -12.40 -11.11
N HIS A 350 -13.29 -11.58 -11.94
CA HIS A 350 -12.17 -11.98 -12.78
C HIS A 350 -10.78 -11.72 -12.14
N PHE A 351 -10.74 -11.10 -10.96
CA PHE A 351 -9.51 -10.70 -10.29
C PHE A 351 -9.42 -11.23 -8.85
N GLY A 352 -10.49 -11.07 -8.07
CA GLY A 352 -10.55 -11.40 -6.66
C GLY A 352 -9.68 -10.49 -5.78
N ILE A 353 -9.83 -10.64 -4.46
CA ILE A 353 -9.19 -9.75 -3.47
C ILE A 353 -7.65 -9.82 -3.49
N ILE A 354 -7.09 -10.98 -3.86
CA ILE A 354 -5.64 -11.20 -3.88
C ILE A 354 -5.00 -10.29 -4.95
N ARG A 355 -5.57 -10.23 -6.16
CA ARG A 355 -5.05 -9.35 -7.22
C ARG A 355 -5.47 -7.90 -7.02
N ASP A 356 -6.66 -7.66 -6.48
CA ASP A 356 -7.16 -6.30 -6.29
C ASP A 356 -6.35 -5.52 -5.24
N ILE A 357 -5.97 -6.18 -4.13
CA ILE A 357 -5.41 -5.52 -2.94
C ILE A 357 -4.09 -6.14 -2.45
N MET A 358 -3.97 -7.48 -2.37
CA MET A 358 -2.80 -8.10 -1.70
C MET A 358 -1.52 -8.01 -2.54
N GLN A 359 -1.61 -8.34 -3.83
CA GLN A 359 -0.47 -8.39 -4.74
C GLN A 359 0.16 -7.01 -5.00
N ASN A 360 -0.63 -5.94 -4.85
CA ASN A 360 -0.21 -4.55 -5.05
C ASN A 360 -0.05 -3.83 -3.71
N HIS A 361 -1.11 -3.21 -3.19
CA HIS A 361 -1.11 -2.29 -2.05
C HIS A 361 -0.45 -2.87 -0.81
N LEU A 362 -0.83 -4.09 -0.41
CA LEU A 362 -0.27 -4.71 0.79
C LEU A 362 1.18 -5.16 0.60
N LEU A 363 1.53 -5.62 -0.60
CA LEU A 363 2.90 -5.99 -0.93
C LEU A 363 3.82 -4.77 -0.97
N GLN A 364 3.34 -3.63 -1.46
CA GLN A 364 4.07 -2.36 -1.45
C GLN A 364 4.33 -1.87 -0.03
N MET A 365 3.32 -1.91 0.84
CA MET A 365 3.51 -1.60 2.26
C MET A 365 4.48 -2.60 2.91
N LEU A 366 4.34 -3.90 2.64
CA LEU A 366 5.28 -4.91 3.14
C LEU A 366 6.72 -4.58 2.74
N ALA A 367 6.98 -4.27 1.47
CA ALA A 367 8.31 -3.93 0.99
C ALA A 367 8.89 -2.70 1.72
N LEU A 368 8.13 -1.62 1.85
CA LEU A 368 8.58 -0.40 2.56
C LEU A 368 8.85 -0.63 4.05
N PHE A 369 8.06 -1.47 4.71
CA PHE A 369 8.25 -1.81 6.13
C PHE A 369 9.42 -2.78 6.38
N THR A 370 9.79 -3.58 5.37
CA THR A 370 10.74 -4.69 5.55
C THR A 370 12.07 -4.52 4.80
N MET A 371 12.19 -3.58 3.86
CA MET A 371 13.44 -3.34 3.14
C MET A 371 14.58 -2.87 4.08
N GLU A 372 15.83 -3.05 3.69
CA GLU A 372 16.97 -2.47 4.44
C GLU A 372 17.03 -0.94 4.27
N PRO A 373 17.83 -0.22 5.09
CA PRO A 373 18.12 1.19 4.83
C PRO A 373 18.74 1.35 3.42
N PRO A 374 18.15 2.19 2.55
CA PRO A 374 18.73 2.47 1.24
C PRO A 374 19.97 3.36 1.40
N THR A 375 20.86 3.33 0.41
CA THR A 375 22.07 4.17 0.38
C THR A 375 21.73 5.67 0.40
N SER A 376 20.60 6.05 -0.21
CA SER A 376 20.05 7.40 -0.18
C SER A 376 18.54 7.39 -0.37
N LEU A 377 17.91 8.57 -0.33
CA LEU A 377 16.49 8.74 -0.67
C LEU A 377 16.24 8.85 -2.19
N HIS A 378 17.26 8.62 -3.02
CA HIS A 378 17.08 8.56 -4.46
C HIS A 378 16.15 7.40 -4.86
N ALA A 379 15.28 7.64 -5.85
CA ALA A 379 14.27 6.68 -6.27
C ALA A 379 14.86 5.31 -6.66
N ASP A 380 16.07 5.27 -7.21
CA ASP A 380 16.78 4.02 -7.56
C ASP A 380 17.18 3.22 -6.32
N ASP A 381 17.72 3.88 -5.30
CA ASP A 381 18.22 3.21 -4.09
C ASP A 381 17.07 2.60 -3.27
N ILE A 382 15.96 3.35 -3.14
CA ILE A 382 14.73 2.84 -2.50
C ILE A 382 14.20 1.63 -3.27
N TYR A 383 14.11 1.75 -4.60
CA TYR A 383 13.64 0.67 -5.47
C TYR A 383 14.49 -0.60 -5.33
N LEU A 384 15.82 -0.48 -5.29
CA LEU A 384 16.71 -1.63 -5.15
C LEU A 384 16.47 -2.39 -3.84
N GLU A 385 16.28 -1.68 -2.72
CA GLU A 385 16.01 -2.30 -1.43
C GLU A 385 14.60 -2.93 -1.36
N LYS A 386 13.60 -2.32 -2.01
CA LYS A 386 12.27 -2.95 -2.19
C LYS A 386 12.37 -4.26 -2.97
N VAL A 387 13.04 -4.27 -4.13
CA VAL A 387 13.18 -5.48 -4.96
C VAL A 387 13.97 -6.56 -4.23
N LYS A 388 15.04 -6.19 -3.51
CA LYS A 388 15.85 -7.12 -2.74
C LYS A 388 15.04 -7.85 -1.67
N VAL A 389 14.23 -7.14 -0.89
CA VAL A 389 13.40 -7.78 0.14
C VAL A 389 12.29 -8.65 -0.48
N LEU A 390 11.67 -8.20 -1.57
CA LEU A 390 10.67 -9.00 -2.28
C LEU A 390 11.27 -10.27 -2.89
N ARG A 391 12.52 -10.24 -3.38
CA ARG A 391 13.21 -11.44 -3.86
C ARG A 391 13.45 -12.45 -2.74
N SER A 392 13.76 -11.98 -1.52
CA SER A 392 13.89 -12.80 -0.31
C SER A 392 12.57 -13.38 0.21
N MET A 393 11.42 -12.93 -0.30
CA MET A 393 10.12 -13.47 0.07
C MET A 393 9.92 -14.89 -0.47
N ASP A 394 9.19 -15.75 0.25
CA ASP A 394 8.78 -17.04 -0.29
C ASP A 394 7.75 -16.92 -1.41
N VAL A 395 7.78 -17.89 -2.33
CA VAL A 395 6.75 -18.04 -3.36
C VAL A 395 5.52 -18.65 -2.68
N LEU A 396 4.40 -17.94 -2.74
CA LEU A 396 3.17 -18.34 -2.07
C LEU A 396 2.49 -19.49 -2.81
N GLN A 397 1.97 -20.45 -2.05
CA GLN A 397 1.14 -21.55 -2.51
C GLN A 397 -0.31 -21.36 -2.02
N ALA A 398 -1.28 -22.03 -2.64
CA ALA A 398 -2.68 -21.97 -2.21
C ALA A 398 -2.86 -22.40 -0.75
N SER A 399 -2.05 -23.35 -0.27
CA SER A 399 -2.05 -23.82 1.13
C SER A 399 -1.62 -22.76 2.15
N ASP A 400 -0.95 -21.69 1.71
CA ASP A 400 -0.55 -20.58 2.58
C ASP A 400 -1.70 -19.60 2.85
N PHE A 401 -2.81 -19.73 2.10
CA PHE A 401 -3.96 -18.84 2.18
C PHE A 401 -5.13 -19.48 2.93
N VAL A 402 -5.77 -18.65 3.73
CA VAL A 402 -7.18 -18.78 4.08
C VAL A 402 -7.95 -17.86 3.14
N ILE A 403 -8.87 -18.42 2.36
CA ILE A 403 -9.73 -17.67 1.45
C ILE A 403 -11.18 -17.70 1.94
N GLY A 404 -11.90 -16.60 1.73
CA GLY A 404 -13.31 -16.47 2.10
C GLY A 404 -14.13 -15.74 1.04
N GLN A 405 -15.44 -15.98 1.08
CA GLN A 405 -16.43 -15.31 0.23
C GLN A 405 -17.62 -14.87 1.10
N TYR A 406 -18.01 -13.60 1.06
CA TYR A 406 -19.11 -13.14 1.90
C TYR A 406 -20.44 -13.71 1.40
N LEU A 407 -21.35 -14.01 2.33
CA LEU A 407 -22.70 -14.46 2.00
C LEU A 407 -23.45 -13.40 1.19
N GLY A 408 -24.01 -13.82 0.06
CA GLY A 408 -24.69 -12.96 -0.91
C GLY A 408 -23.83 -12.52 -2.10
N TYR A 409 -22.53 -12.83 -2.15
CA TYR A 409 -21.68 -12.48 -3.30
C TYR A 409 -22.15 -13.13 -4.61
N LEU A 410 -22.61 -14.40 -4.55
CA LEU A 410 -23.11 -15.12 -5.72
C LEU A 410 -24.43 -14.56 -6.26
N ASP A 411 -25.16 -13.77 -5.46
CA ASP A 411 -26.39 -13.11 -5.87
C ASP A 411 -26.12 -11.74 -6.56
N GLU A 412 -24.86 -11.27 -6.55
CA GLU A 412 -24.48 -9.98 -7.15
C GLU A 412 -24.55 -10.05 -8.69
N PRO A 413 -25.12 -9.03 -9.36
CA PRO A 413 -25.23 -9.02 -10.82
C PRO A 413 -23.89 -9.16 -11.54
N GLY A 414 -23.77 -10.15 -12.42
CA GLY A 414 -22.58 -10.42 -13.23
C GLY A 414 -21.55 -11.35 -12.58
N VAL A 415 -21.83 -11.89 -11.40
CA VAL A 415 -21.03 -12.97 -10.78
C VAL A 415 -21.45 -14.33 -11.33
N ALA A 416 -20.49 -15.22 -11.58
CA ALA A 416 -20.80 -16.57 -12.02
C ALA A 416 -21.49 -17.39 -10.90
N THR A 417 -22.49 -18.22 -11.26
CA THR A 417 -23.31 -18.99 -10.31
C THR A 417 -22.51 -19.87 -9.34
N TYR A 418 -21.34 -20.35 -9.75
CA TYR A 418 -20.44 -21.17 -8.94
C TYR A 418 -19.07 -20.51 -8.76
N SER A 419 -19.05 -19.18 -8.70
CA SER A 419 -17.81 -18.42 -8.57
C SER A 419 -17.05 -18.81 -7.30
N LYS A 420 -15.77 -19.14 -7.47
CA LYS A 420 -14.82 -19.41 -6.39
C LYS A 420 -14.06 -18.15 -5.98
N THR A 421 -14.42 -16.98 -6.49
CA THR A 421 -13.65 -15.76 -6.31
C THR A 421 -13.59 -15.38 -4.83
N PRO A 422 -12.38 -15.25 -4.25
CA PRO A 422 -12.23 -14.83 -2.87
C PRO A 422 -12.51 -13.33 -2.74
N THR A 423 -13.43 -12.98 -1.85
CA THR A 423 -13.69 -11.61 -1.39
C THR A 423 -12.93 -11.27 -0.11
N PHE A 424 -12.34 -12.30 0.52
CA PHE A 424 -11.44 -12.23 1.66
C PHE A 424 -10.25 -13.17 1.42
N ALA A 425 -9.05 -12.76 1.82
CA ALA A 425 -7.88 -13.62 1.88
C ALA A 425 -6.95 -13.19 3.02
N ALA A 426 -6.38 -14.18 3.70
CA ALA A 426 -5.33 -14.00 4.69
C ALA A 426 -4.21 -15.01 4.45
N CYS A 427 -2.95 -14.60 4.54
CA CYS A 427 -1.81 -15.50 4.42
C CYS A 427 -0.67 -15.11 5.37
N ARG A 428 0.25 -16.05 5.58
CA ARG A 428 1.54 -15.78 6.20
C ARG A 428 2.60 -15.65 5.12
N VAL A 429 3.27 -14.52 5.12
CA VAL A 429 4.46 -14.24 4.31
C VAL A 429 5.70 -14.57 5.13
N ASN A 430 6.71 -15.11 4.47
CA ASN A 430 8.03 -15.35 5.05
C ASN A 430 9.10 -14.65 4.20
N ILE A 431 10.03 -13.95 4.85
CA ILE A 431 11.15 -13.25 4.22
C ILE A 431 12.45 -13.89 4.71
N ARG A 432 13.13 -14.61 3.83
CA ARG A 432 14.36 -15.33 4.12
C ARG A 432 15.57 -14.41 4.00
N ASN A 433 15.77 -13.58 5.03
CA ASN A 433 16.99 -12.80 5.21
C ASN A 433 17.34 -12.66 6.70
N ARG A 434 18.53 -12.15 7.01
CA ARG A 434 19.02 -12.01 8.39
C ARG A 434 18.08 -11.18 9.28
N ARG A 435 17.47 -10.13 8.75
CA ARG A 435 16.66 -9.18 9.52
C ARG A 435 15.31 -9.77 9.94
N TRP A 436 14.70 -10.59 9.09
CA TRP A 436 13.32 -11.07 9.25
C TRP A 436 13.20 -12.57 9.49
N ASP A 437 14.32 -13.30 9.56
CA ASP A 437 14.29 -14.73 9.82
C ASP A 437 13.50 -15.07 11.09
N GLY A 438 12.58 -16.01 10.97
CA GLY A 438 11.68 -16.44 12.04
C GLY A 438 10.52 -15.50 12.39
N VAL A 439 10.43 -14.29 11.82
CA VAL A 439 9.34 -13.35 12.12
C VAL A 439 8.11 -13.68 11.26
N PRO A 440 6.96 -14.06 11.84
CA PRO A 440 5.72 -14.21 11.09
C PRO A 440 5.21 -12.84 10.62
N ILE A 441 5.01 -12.72 9.31
CA ILE A 441 4.38 -11.55 8.68
C ILE A 441 3.01 -11.99 8.17
N LEU A 442 1.95 -11.50 8.79
CA LEU A 442 0.58 -11.86 8.45
C LEU A 442 -0.05 -10.75 7.62
N VAL A 443 -0.68 -11.12 6.50
CA VAL A 443 -1.29 -10.19 5.57
C VAL A 443 -2.75 -10.59 5.38
N LYS A 444 -3.70 -9.66 5.56
CA LYS A 444 -5.12 -9.91 5.29
C LYS A 444 -5.79 -8.77 4.54
N ALA A 445 -6.67 -9.13 3.62
CA ALA A 445 -7.52 -8.21 2.87
C ALA A 445 -8.94 -8.77 2.77
N GLY A 446 -9.97 -7.93 2.90
CA GLY A 446 -11.33 -8.36 2.62
C GLY A 446 -12.35 -7.24 2.46
N LYS A 447 -13.45 -7.59 1.80
CA LYS A 447 -14.65 -6.75 1.57
C LYS A 447 -15.84 -7.23 2.42
N ALA A 448 -16.83 -6.35 2.58
CA ALA A 448 -18.02 -6.57 3.40
C ALA A 448 -17.67 -6.99 4.85
N LEU A 449 -16.64 -6.37 5.42
CA LEU A 449 -16.20 -6.57 6.80
C LEU A 449 -16.83 -5.55 7.75
N ASP A 450 -16.58 -5.71 9.04
CA ASP A 450 -17.12 -4.89 10.15
C ASP A 450 -16.71 -3.40 10.11
N GLU A 451 -15.60 -3.05 9.46
CA GLU A 451 -15.12 -1.68 9.38
C GLU A 451 -14.25 -1.43 8.13
N ARG A 452 -14.05 -0.14 7.82
CA ARG A 452 -13.02 0.29 6.88
C ARG A 452 -11.71 0.50 7.65
N LEU A 453 -10.63 -0.16 7.25
CA LEU A 453 -9.32 -0.06 7.91
C LEU A 453 -8.19 -0.40 6.95
N ALA A 454 -7.10 0.37 6.96
CA ALA A 454 -5.81 -0.05 6.44
C ALA A 454 -4.73 0.31 7.45
N GLU A 455 -3.96 -0.67 7.91
CA GLU A 455 -3.04 -0.51 9.03
C GLU A 455 -1.89 -1.52 8.96
N VAL A 456 -0.72 -1.11 9.44
CA VAL A 456 0.41 -1.99 9.74
C VAL A 456 0.67 -1.99 11.24
N ARG A 457 0.78 -3.17 11.82
CA ARG A 457 1.03 -3.38 13.24
C ARG A 457 2.29 -4.20 13.43
N VAL A 458 3.25 -3.63 14.16
CA VAL A 458 4.51 -4.27 14.54
C VAL A 458 4.43 -4.62 16.01
N THR A 459 4.39 -5.91 16.32
CA THR A 459 4.34 -6.40 17.70
C THR A 459 5.76 -6.71 18.16
N PHE A 460 6.20 -6.11 19.27
CA PHE A 460 7.50 -6.37 19.87
C PHE A 460 7.46 -7.61 20.78
N LYS A 461 8.63 -8.19 21.05
CA LYS A 461 8.77 -9.28 22.02
C LYS A 461 8.55 -8.76 23.44
N HIS A 462 8.13 -9.66 24.33
CA HIS A 462 8.06 -9.36 25.75
C HIS A 462 9.45 -9.10 26.34
N VAL A 463 9.51 -8.24 27.36
CA VAL A 463 10.73 -7.94 28.10
C VAL A 463 11.25 -9.22 28.78
N PRO A 464 12.47 -9.69 28.46
CA PRO A 464 13.06 -10.85 29.12
C PRO A 464 13.27 -10.57 30.61
N GLY A 465 12.95 -11.55 31.46
CA GLY A 465 13.13 -11.40 32.91
C GLY A 465 12.28 -10.30 33.56
N CYS A 466 11.12 -9.96 32.97
CA CYS A 466 10.24 -8.92 33.49
C CYS A 466 9.93 -9.12 34.99
N ILE A 467 10.32 -8.13 35.81
CA ILE A 467 10.10 -8.16 37.26
C ILE A 467 8.64 -7.91 37.65
N PHE A 468 7.85 -7.36 36.73
CA PHE A 468 6.44 -7.14 36.92
C PHE A 468 5.66 -8.42 36.61
N ARG A 469 4.75 -8.81 37.50
CA ARG A 469 3.76 -9.85 37.21
C ARG A 469 2.70 -9.30 36.28
N LEU A 470 2.99 -9.30 34.98
CA LEU A 470 2.05 -8.85 33.96
C LEU A 470 0.86 -9.82 33.90
N PRO A 471 -0.39 -9.33 34.01
CA PRO A 471 -1.55 -10.12 33.64
C PRO A 471 -1.40 -10.63 32.22
N ARG A 472 -1.82 -11.88 31.96
CA ARG A 472 -1.85 -12.45 30.59
C ARG A 472 -2.70 -11.63 29.60
N THR A 473 -3.53 -10.73 30.12
CA THR A 473 -4.38 -9.83 29.36
C THR A 473 -3.67 -8.57 28.87
N LEU A 474 -2.48 -8.22 29.40
CA LEU A 474 -1.71 -7.09 28.89
C LEU A 474 -0.97 -7.50 27.61
N PRO A 475 -1.18 -6.80 26.48
CA PRO A 475 -0.51 -7.15 25.24
C PRO A 475 0.98 -6.81 25.30
N ALA A 476 1.74 -7.37 24.36
CA ALA A 476 3.09 -6.90 24.08
C ALA A 476 3.06 -5.44 23.61
N ASN A 477 4.23 -4.78 23.57
CA ASN A 477 4.28 -3.45 22.98
C ASN A 477 4.02 -3.55 21.48
N GLU A 478 3.30 -2.56 20.94
CA GLU A 478 2.93 -2.56 19.53
C GLU A 478 3.10 -1.16 18.96
N LEU A 479 3.81 -1.06 17.84
CA LEU A 479 3.79 0.13 16.99
C LEU A 479 2.72 -0.06 15.93
N VAL A 480 1.80 0.90 15.85
CA VAL A 480 0.68 0.88 14.92
C VAL A 480 0.76 2.08 14.00
N VAL A 481 0.74 1.80 12.69
CA VAL A 481 0.69 2.81 11.63
C VAL A 481 -0.63 2.63 10.90
N ARG A 482 -1.61 3.48 11.23
CA ARG A 482 -2.94 3.49 10.63
C ARG A 482 -2.95 4.40 9.42
N VAL A 483 -3.11 3.79 8.25
CA VAL A 483 -3.11 4.47 6.95
C VAL A 483 -4.47 5.07 6.63
N GLN A 484 -5.57 4.42 7.05
CA GLN A 484 -6.93 4.97 6.98
C GLN A 484 -7.91 4.09 7.77
N PRO A 485 -9.08 4.62 8.17
CA PRO A 485 -9.39 6.04 8.34
C PRO A 485 -8.61 6.62 9.55
N ASP A 486 -8.71 7.93 9.74
CA ASP A 486 -8.12 8.64 10.88
C ASP A 486 -6.62 8.33 11.02
N GLU A 487 -5.86 8.82 10.05
CA GLU A 487 -4.43 8.69 9.90
C GLU A 487 -3.69 8.91 11.23
N ALA A 488 -2.97 7.88 11.69
CA ALA A 488 -2.36 7.90 13.01
C ALA A 488 -1.12 7.00 13.10
N ILE A 489 -0.18 7.41 13.95
CA ILE A 489 0.91 6.57 14.43
C ILE A 489 0.83 6.52 15.94
N TYR A 490 0.81 5.33 16.52
CA TYR A 490 0.81 5.20 17.97
C TYR A 490 1.57 3.98 18.47
N LEU A 491 2.15 4.11 19.66
CA LEU A 491 2.81 3.04 20.38
C LEU A 491 1.92 2.61 21.56
N ARG A 492 1.55 1.33 21.60
CA ARG A 492 0.91 0.70 22.76
C ARG A 492 2.01 0.23 23.71
N ILE A 493 1.96 0.73 24.94
CA ILE A 493 2.91 0.42 26.01
C ILE A 493 2.19 -0.03 27.27
N VAL A 494 2.93 -0.61 28.21
CA VAL A 494 2.43 -0.85 29.56
C VAL A 494 2.86 0.31 30.46
N SER A 495 1.91 0.90 31.19
CA SER A 495 2.13 2.00 32.12
C SER A 495 1.45 1.76 33.46
N LYS A 496 1.88 2.45 34.51
CA LYS A 496 1.20 2.46 35.80
C LYS A 496 -0.09 3.27 35.69
N SER A 497 -1.21 2.71 36.11
CA SER A 497 -2.47 3.44 36.17
C SER A 497 -2.33 4.66 37.09
N PRO A 498 -2.82 5.85 36.69
CA PRO A 498 -2.85 7.01 37.57
C PRO A 498 -3.55 6.70 38.91
N GLY A 499 -3.09 7.31 40.00
CA GLY A 499 -3.64 7.11 41.35
C GLY A 499 -2.74 6.32 42.29
N LEU A 500 -3.31 5.84 43.39
CA LEU A 500 -2.56 5.30 44.55
C LEU A 500 -2.13 3.83 44.42
N THR A 501 -2.64 3.10 43.43
CA THR A 501 -2.28 1.69 43.22
C THR A 501 -1.09 1.53 42.27
N SER A 502 -0.33 0.45 42.41
CA SER A 502 0.73 0.04 41.47
C SER A 502 0.23 -0.85 40.32
N ARG A 503 -1.05 -0.74 39.98
CA ARG A 503 -1.65 -1.52 38.89
C ARG A 503 -1.07 -1.06 37.56
N LEU A 504 -0.77 -2.02 36.70
CA LEU A 504 -0.32 -1.78 35.34
C LEU A 504 -1.50 -1.90 34.37
N GLU A 505 -1.52 -1.03 33.37
CA GLU A 505 -2.50 -1.00 32.29
C GLU A 505 -1.84 -0.66 30.96
N GLU A 506 -2.57 -0.88 29.87
CA GLU A 506 -2.14 -0.41 28.56
C GLU A 506 -2.32 1.10 28.47
N ALA A 507 -1.30 1.78 27.93
CA ALA A 507 -1.35 3.18 27.56
C ALA A 507 -0.91 3.37 26.10
N ARG A 508 -1.27 4.52 25.51
CA ARG A 508 -0.92 4.88 24.13
C ARG A 508 -0.10 6.16 24.11
N LEU A 509 1.00 6.15 23.37
CA LEU A 509 1.70 7.35 22.92
C LEU A 509 1.29 7.58 21.47
N ASN A 510 0.55 8.65 21.18
CA ASN A 510 -0.16 8.81 19.91
C ASN A 510 0.18 10.11 19.17
N LEU A 511 0.25 9.99 17.84
CA LEU A 511 0.30 11.08 16.87
C LEU A 511 -0.91 10.93 15.94
N PHE A 512 -1.94 11.75 16.14
CA PHE A 512 -3.12 11.81 15.28
C PHE A 512 -2.95 12.95 14.28
N TYR A 513 -2.94 12.64 12.98
CA TYR A 513 -2.59 13.63 11.96
C TYR A 513 -3.59 14.78 11.90
N ARG A 514 -4.88 14.49 12.05
CA ARG A 514 -5.95 15.51 12.05
C ARG A 514 -5.78 16.59 13.12
N THR A 515 -5.10 16.29 14.24
CA THR A 515 -4.97 17.22 15.37
C THR A 515 -3.54 17.69 15.61
N ALA A 516 -2.55 17.09 14.95
CA ALA A 516 -1.15 17.38 15.21
C ALA A 516 -0.63 18.61 14.45
N TRP A 517 -1.28 19.00 13.35
CA TRP A 517 -0.88 20.14 12.52
C TRP A 517 -2.05 21.08 12.27
N GLU A 518 -2.14 22.17 13.04
CA GLU A 518 -3.17 23.20 12.88
C GLU A 518 -3.03 23.97 11.55
N GLU A 519 -1.79 24.11 11.04
CA GLU A 519 -1.48 24.85 9.80
C GLU A 519 -1.63 24.03 8.50
N ALA A 520 -1.77 22.71 8.61
CA ALA A 520 -1.94 21.80 7.48
C ALA A 520 -3.11 20.83 7.74
N PRO A 521 -4.35 21.34 7.83
CA PRO A 521 -5.51 20.52 8.21
C PRO A 521 -5.86 19.44 7.17
N ASP A 522 -5.47 19.64 5.91
CA ASP A 522 -5.78 18.74 4.80
C ASP A 522 -4.57 17.90 4.38
N ILE A 523 -4.69 16.58 4.60
CA ILE A 523 -3.79 15.59 4.03
C ILE A 523 -4.10 15.49 2.52
N PRO A 524 -3.12 15.70 1.63
CA PRO A 524 -3.34 15.58 0.18
C PRO A 524 -3.88 14.20 -0.20
N ASP A 525 -4.78 14.14 -1.20
CA ASP A 525 -5.17 12.84 -1.77
C ASP A 525 -3.96 12.23 -2.50
N ALA A 526 -3.86 10.91 -2.49
CA ALA A 526 -2.75 10.18 -3.11
C ALA A 526 -2.49 10.58 -4.57
N TYR A 527 -3.54 10.91 -5.34
CA TYR A 527 -3.39 11.32 -6.73
C TYR A 527 -2.71 12.69 -6.87
N GLU A 528 -2.92 13.61 -5.93
CA GLU A 528 -2.26 14.93 -5.95
C GLU A 528 -0.75 14.76 -5.79
N ARG A 529 -0.36 13.98 -4.78
CA ARG A 529 1.06 13.67 -4.55
C ARG A 529 1.70 12.98 -5.74
N LEU A 530 1.06 11.91 -6.24
CA LEU A 530 1.62 11.13 -7.33
C LEU A 530 1.76 11.96 -8.61
N LEU A 531 0.74 12.74 -8.98
CA LEU A 531 0.83 13.60 -10.17
C LEU A 531 1.95 14.64 -10.05
N LEU A 532 2.14 15.21 -8.86
CA LEU A 532 3.24 16.14 -8.62
C LEU A 532 4.61 15.46 -8.80
N ASP A 533 4.76 14.24 -8.30
CA ASP A 533 5.99 13.46 -8.47
C ASP A 533 6.25 13.09 -9.95
N VAL A 534 5.20 12.79 -10.73
CA VAL A 534 5.34 12.60 -12.20
C VAL A 534 5.84 13.88 -12.87
N ILE A 535 5.37 15.06 -12.45
CA ILE A 535 5.80 16.35 -13.02
C ILE A 535 7.27 16.62 -12.66
N HIS A 536 7.69 16.31 -11.44
CA HIS A 536 9.08 16.43 -11.01
C HIS A 536 10.00 15.32 -11.55
N GLY A 537 9.44 14.21 -12.01
CA GLY A 537 10.21 13.06 -12.49
C GLY A 537 10.70 12.16 -11.36
N ASP A 538 10.14 12.30 -10.17
CA ASP A 538 10.45 11.45 -9.02
C ASP A 538 9.71 10.11 -9.15
N LYS A 539 10.48 9.02 -9.16
CA LYS A 539 9.98 7.65 -9.29
C LYS A 539 9.90 6.88 -7.96
N SER A 540 10.21 7.52 -6.84
CA SER A 540 10.27 6.86 -5.52
C SER A 540 8.96 6.17 -5.14
N LEU A 541 7.81 6.72 -5.56
CA LEU A 541 6.47 6.22 -5.27
C LEU A 541 5.83 5.42 -6.44
N PHE A 542 6.61 5.04 -7.46
CA PHE A 542 6.09 4.36 -8.65
C PHE A 542 6.67 2.96 -8.79
N ILE A 543 5.84 2.02 -9.24
CA ILE A 543 6.26 0.63 -9.36
C ILE A 543 7.02 0.42 -10.68
N ARG A 544 8.22 -0.16 -10.59
CA ARG A 544 9.04 -0.49 -11.75
C ARG A 544 8.74 -1.89 -12.30
N SER A 545 9.12 -2.13 -13.54
CA SER A 545 8.82 -3.39 -14.25
C SER A 545 9.35 -4.63 -13.52
N GLU A 546 10.59 -4.59 -13.06
CA GLU A 546 11.22 -5.70 -12.34
C GLU A 546 10.61 -5.91 -10.94
N GLU A 547 10.16 -4.84 -10.28
CA GLU A 547 9.41 -4.96 -9.02
C GLU A 547 8.08 -5.69 -9.24
N LEU A 548 7.33 -5.33 -10.28
CA LEU A 548 6.10 -6.04 -10.67
C LEU A 548 6.38 -7.49 -11.08
N ARG A 549 7.47 -7.75 -11.79
CA ARG A 549 7.86 -9.11 -12.19
C ARG A 549 8.07 -9.98 -10.96
N VAL A 550 8.87 -9.51 -10.00
CA VAL A 550 9.10 -10.23 -8.74
C VAL A 550 7.79 -10.39 -7.97
N ALA A 551 6.96 -9.35 -7.87
CA ALA A 551 5.66 -9.44 -7.21
C ALA A 551 4.79 -10.55 -7.82
N TRP A 552 4.67 -10.60 -9.15
CA TRP A 552 3.89 -11.63 -9.83
C TRP A 552 4.47 -13.03 -9.66
N ASP A 553 5.78 -13.18 -9.68
CA ASP A 553 6.44 -14.49 -9.48
C ASP A 553 6.13 -15.07 -8.09
N LYS A 554 5.91 -14.22 -7.08
CA LYS A 554 5.56 -14.68 -5.73
C LYS A 554 4.09 -15.09 -5.57
N PHE A 555 3.16 -14.50 -6.32
CA PHE A 555 1.72 -14.75 -6.17
C PHE A 555 1.13 -15.69 -7.22
N THR A 556 1.71 -15.74 -8.42
CA THR A 556 1.14 -16.49 -9.57
C THR A 556 0.91 -17.97 -9.27
N PRO A 557 1.81 -18.71 -8.60
CA PRO A 557 1.58 -20.13 -8.30
C PRO A 557 0.35 -20.37 -7.41
N ALA A 558 0.18 -19.62 -6.32
CA ALA A 558 -1.02 -19.68 -5.50
C ALA A 558 -2.28 -19.33 -6.28
N LEU A 559 -2.26 -18.26 -7.07
CA LEU A 559 -3.41 -17.83 -7.86
C LEU A 559 -3.89 -18.93 -8.81
N ARG A 560 -2.97 -19.59 -9.54
CA ARG A 560 -3.32 -20.70 -10.44
C ARG A 560 -3.92 -21.88 -9.68
N GLN A 561 -3.31 -22.28 -8.56
CA GLN A 561 -3.82 -23.37 -7.73
C GLN A 561 -5.22 -23.09 -7.19
N LEU A 562 -5.51 -21.86 -6.76
CA LEU A 562 -6.84 -21.47 -6.28
C LEU A 562 -7.90 -21.47 -7.39
N GLU A 563 -7.52 -21.10 -8.62
CA GLU A 563 -8.42 -21.03 -9.77
C GLU A 563 -8.70 -22.42 -10.36
N GLU A 564 -7.65 -23.19 -10.62
CA GLU A 564 -7.70 -24.51 -11.27
C GLU A 564 -8.08 -25.63 -10.29
N GLY A 565 -7.67 -25.52 -9.03
CA GLY A 565 -7.89 -26.55 -8.01
C GLY A 565 -9.34 -26.61 -7.55
N ASP A 566 -9.92 -27.81 -7.55
CA ASP A 566 -11.27 -28.04 -7.04
C ASP A 566 -11.35 -28.19 -5.52
N GLU A 567 -10.23 -28.48 -4.88
CA GLU A 567 -10.11 -28.60 -3.42
C GLU A 567 -10.15 -27.25 -2.70
N TYR A 568 -9.80 -26.15 -3.38
CA TYR A 568 -9.83 -24.82 -2.82
C TYR A 568 -11.20 -24.18 -3.06
N ARG A 569 -11.97 -24.02 -1.97
CA ARG A 569 -13.25 -23.30 -1.96
C ARG A 569 -13.20 -22.21 -0.90
N PRO A 570 -13.68 -20.99 -1.20
CA PRO A 570 -13.69 -19.92 -0.22
C PRO A 570 -14.66 -20.26 0.91
N VAL A 571 -14.22 -20.06 2.15
CA VAL A 571 -15.07 -20.24 3.34
C VAL A 571 -16.14 -19.13 3.37
N PRO A 572 -17.43 -19.47 3.52
CA PRO A 572 -18.47 -18.46 3.62
C PRO A 572 -18.31 -17.65 4.91
N TYR A 573 -18.46 -16.33 4.84
CA TYR A 573 -18.50 -15.46 6.03
C TYR A 573 -19.65 -14.46 5.97
N VAL A 574 -20.15 -14.09 7.16
CA VAL A 574 -21.23 -13.10 7.29
C VAL A 574 -20.71 -11.71 6.95
N ARG A 575 -21.55 -10.92 6.26
CA ARG A 575 -21.29 -9.49 6.05
C ARG A 575 -21.21 -8.77 7.39
N ASP A 576 -20.44 -7.68 7.44
CA ASP A 576 -20.18 -6.88 8.64
C ASP A 576 -19.49 -7.68 9.77
N GLY A 577 -18.93 -8.85 9.42
CA GLY A 577 -18.08 -9.66 10.30
C GLY A 577 -16.58 -9.41 10.07
N ARG A 578 -15.72 -10.12 10.81
CA ARG A 578 -14.26 -9.98 10.69
C ARG A 578 -13.61 -10.84 9.61
N GLY A 579 -14.42 -11.61 8.88
CA GLY A 579 -13.99 -12.65 7.95
C GLY A 579 -14.16 -14.06 8.52
N PRO A 580 -13.63 -15.09 7.84
CA PRO A 580 -13.67 -16.47 8.31
C PRO A 580 -12.85 -16.69 9.59
N ALA A 581 -13.34 -17.56 10.49
CA ALA A 581 -12.63 -17.90 11.75
C ALA A 581 -11.29 -18.60 11.49
N GLU A 582 -11.14 -19.23 10.32
CA GLU A 582 -9.91 -19.83 9.80
C GLU A 582 -8.77 -18.83 9.72
N ALA A 583 -9.05 -17.53 9.50
CA ALA A 583 -8.04 -16.49 9.51
C ALA A 583 -7.45 -16.28 10.92
N ASP A 584 -8.27 -16.43 11.97
CA ASP A 584 -7.82 -16.36 13.37
C ASP A 584 -6.99 -17.60 13.73
N TYR A 585 -7.41 -18.78 13.26
CA TYR A 585 -6.61 -20.01 13.42
C TYR A 585 -5.26 -19.92 12.69
N LEU A 586 -5.20 -19.29 11.51
CA LEU A 586 -3.95 -19.03 10.81
C LEU A 586 -2.99 -18.20 11.68
N ALA A 587 -3.46 -17.09 12.27
CA ALA A 587 -2.64 -16.27 13.16
C ALA A 587 -2.20 -17.04 14.42
N ALA A 588 -3.11 -17.79 15.04
CA ALA A 588 -2.85 -18.57 16.24
C ALA A 588 -1.77 -19.64 16.03
N ARG A 589 -1.69 -20.27 14.84
CA ARG A 589 -0.62 -21.22 14.48
C ARG A 589 0.79 -20.61 14.56
N PHE A 590 0.89 -19.29 14.41
CA PHE A 590 2.14 -18.54 14.53
C PHE A 590 2.25 -17.77 15.85
N GLY A 591 1.45 -18.12 16.86
CA GLY A 591 1.47 -17.46 18.17
C GLY A 591 1.01 -16.00 18.14
N CYS A 592 0.25 -15.62 17.11
CA CYS A 592 -0.24 -14.26 16.89
C CYS A 592 -1.77 -14.18 17.11
N MET A 593 -2.26 -12.97 17.38
CA MET A 593 -3.69 -12.62 17.36
C MET A 593 -3.87 -11.36 16.52
N TRP A 594 -4.94 -11.27 15.73
CA TRP A 594 -5.16 -10.08 14.91
C TRP A 594 -5.52 -8.87 15.78
N GLY A 595 -4.92 -7.71 15.49
CA GLY A 595 -5.09 -6.50 16.31
C GLY A 595 -6.55 -6.03 16.49
N SER A 596 -7.42 -6.27 15.50
CA SER A 596 -8.85 -5.90 15.56
C SER A 596 -9.61 -6.60 16.69
N ASP A 597 -9.10 -7.72 17.21
CA ASP A 597 -9.75 -8.45 18.32
C ASP A 597 -9.58 -7.74 19.67
N LEU A 598 -8.64 -6.78 19.76
CA LEU A 598 -8.28 -6.08 21.00
C LEU A 598 -8.75 -4.61 21.03
N ASP A 599 -8.98 -3.99 19.87
CA ASP A 599 -9.33 -2.56 19.76
C ASP A 599 -10.83 -2.26 19.95
N VAL A 600 -11.69 -3.29 20.07
CA VAL A 600 -13.14 -3.13 20.39
C VAL A 600 -13.38 -2.60 21.82
N GLY A 601 -12.32 -2.44 22.63
CA GLY A 601 -12.39 -1.97 24.02
C GLY A 601 -12.46 -0.45 24.24
N GLY A 602 -12.61 0.37 23.20
CA GLY A 602 -12.68 1.84 23.35
C GLY A 602 -14.02 2.39 23.87
N LYS A 603 -15.10 1.61 23.79
CA LYS A 603 -16.35 1.88 24.50
C LYS A 603 -16.62 0.73 25.45
N ARG A 604 -16.49 0.97 26.76
CA ARG A 604 -17.27 0.21 27.74
C ARG A 604 -18.73 0.26 27.27
N ARG A 605 -19.26 -0.85 26.77
CA ARG A 605 -20.71 -1.13 26.87
C ARG A 605 -21.00 -1.30 28.37
N THR A 606 -21.09 -0.19 29.07
CA THR A 606 -21.99 -0.09 30.22
C THR A 606 -23.38 0.10 29.63
N GLU A 607 -24.33 -0.71 30.08
CA GLU A 607 -25.72 -0.85 29.60
C GLU A 607 -25.93 -1.91 28.51
N LEU A 608 -26.02 -3.18 28.95
CA LEU A 608 -27.26 -3.99 28.93
C LEU A 608 -27.11 -5.22 29.84
#